data_AF-A0A150R8D8-F1
#
_entry.id   AF-A0A150R8D8-F1
#
_cell.length_a   1.000
_cell.length_b   1.000
_cell.length_c   1.000
_cell.angle_alpha   90.00
_cell.angle_beta   90.00
_cell.angle_gamma   90.00
#
_symmetry.space_group_name_H-M   'P 1'
#
loop_
_entity.id
_entity.type
_entity.pdbx_description
1 polymer ?
#
loop_
_entity_poly.entity_id
_entity_poly.type
_entity_poly.pdbx_seq_one_letter_code
_entity_poly.pdbx_strand_id
1 'polypeptide(L)'
;MRISREPTNRRIGVAIAAAIAAAGCCANPSDDSHAGSGGSPASAGSGGNGGSEEGTGASGGSGGSGGNGGAGGGLAPTHAGIISIQDVSILGAPQAGHGLTVQILFTAAKAPSYEEMPGQLTGCKAWMYDAQDDPPPPLTDQGAVTIAGLAGGALDCRFQGNGYVCPAHSGTGEASVTPGTMGTAAYVLRGAALSADDVGRYLRVNGAATAANNGAFPIVAVESSETAIVANPRAAEEAFVADHVVLAGAGPVPNNPIDPIASGDEVVVGIEPGGAMAFELADLGPIAAGGEFQLDGASQSTLGAVPLDGSPMTLGCAGEGGSCGAAQGTLVRITSTDGDVEGAPPFAMPPPRGKQVEIQCVTLGGDGSITVPAGAMKLLQEAHQASSITRIRTAFMREGVASATNPEPQPRNTVHVLAGHGILGFTSP
;
A
#
# COMPACT_ATOMS: atom_id res chain seq x y z
N MET A 1 -57.48 -5.42 -31.26
CA MET A 1 -57.15 -5.98 -29.93
C MET A 1 -55.62 -6.09 -29.87
N ARG A 2 -54.97 -5.24 -29.06
CA ARG A 2 -53.72 -5.44 -28.32
C ARG A 2 -52.61 -6.37 -28.87
N ILE A 3 -51.43 -5.80 -29.17
CA ILE A 3 -50.13 -5.93 -28.46
C ILE A 3 -48.90 -5.87 -29.39
N SER A 4 -48.00 -4.98 -28.99
CA SER A 4 -46.63 -4.69 -29.43
C SER A 4 -45.61 -5.76 -28.98
N ARG A 5 -44.46 -5.85 -29.67
CA ARG A 5 -43.08 -6.22 -29.24
C ARG A 5 -42.28 -6.60 -30.50
N GLU A 6 -41.01 -6.28 -30.75
CA GLU A 6 -39.92 -5.54 -30.11
C GLU A 6 -38.77 -5.50 -31.15
N PRO A 7 -37.89 -4.49 -31.20
CA PRO A 7 -36.68 -4.55 -32.01
C PRO A 7 -35.51 -5.15 -31.21
N THR A 8 -34.79 -6.05 -31.88
CA THR A 8 -33.61 -6.78 -31.41
C THR A 8 -32.44 -5.84 -31.13
N ASN A 9 -32.08 -5.64 -29.86
CA ASN A 9 -30.90 -4.89 -29.46
C ASN A 9 -29.76 -5.88 -29.11
N ARG A 10 -28.82 -6.08 -30.04
CA ARG A 10 -27.54 -6.74 -29.76
C ARG A 10 -26.70 -5.80 -28.90
N ARG A 11 -26.65 -6.05 -27.58
CA ARG A 11 -25.61 -5.51 -26.71
C ARG A 11 -24.47 -6.52 -26.64
N ILE A 12 -23.32 -6.13 -27.18
CA ILE A 12 -22.03 -6.78 -26.97
C ILE A 12 -21.68 -6.51 -25.50
N GLY A 13 -21.74 -7.55 -24.67
CA GLY A 13 -21.27 -7.49 -23.29
C GLY A 13 -19.74 -7.42 -23.29
N VAL A 14 -19.20 -6.26 -22.93
CA VAL A 14 -17.77 -6.09 -22.65
C VAL A 14 -17.51 -6.66 -21.26
N ALA A 15 -16.76 -7.76 -21.20
CA ALA A 15 -16.28 -8.36 -19.96
C ALA A 15 -15.09 -7.54 -19.43
N ILE A 16 -15.23 -6.97 -18.23
CA ILE A 16 -14.17 -6.22 -17.55
C ILE A 16 -13.67 -7.10 -16.40
N ALA A 17 -12.42 -7.57 -16.51
CA ALA A 17 -11.73 -8.28 -15.44
C ALA A 17 -11.10 -7.26 -14.48
N ALA A 18 -11.62 -7.16 -13.26
CA ALA A 18 -11.00 -6.41 -12.18
C ALA A 18 -9.97 -7.31 -11.47
N ALA A 19 -8.71 -7.24 -11.89
CA ALA A 19 -7.60 -7.76 -11.11
C ALA A 19 -6.88 -6.55 -10.50
N ILE A 20 -7.14 -6.29 -9.22
CA ILE A 20 -6.38 -5.33 -8.45
C ILE A 20 -5.13 -6.07 -7.98
N ALA A 21 -4.02 -5.83 -8.67
CA ALA A 21 -2.72 -6.30 -8.21
C ALA A 21 -2.33 -5.44 -7.00
N ALA A 22 -2.54 -5.96 -5.79
CA ALA A 22 -1.69 -5.59 -4.66
C ALA A 22 -0.25 -5.73 -5.13
N ALA A 23 0.53 -4.66 -5.05
CA ALA A 23 1.93 -4.66 -5.41
C ALA A 23 2.65 -5.75 -4.61
N GLY A 24 3.02 -6.83 -5.30
CA GLY A 24 3.54 -8.06 -4.71
C GLY A 24 3.49 -9.21 -5.73
N CYS A 25 4.06 -9.03 -6.92
CA CYS A 25 4.24 -10.13 -7.85
C CYS A 25 5.36 -11.08 -7.36
N CYS A 26 4.91 -12.27 -6.94
CA CYS A 26 5.43 -13.61 -7.22
C CYS A 26 6.93 -13.79 -7.53
N ALA A 27 7.61 -14.53 -6.65
CA ALA A 27 8.56 -15.57 -7.03
C ALA A 27 8.20 -16.86 -6.27
N ASN A 28 8.00 -17.96 -6.99
CA ASN A 28 7.88 -19.32 -6.44
C ASN A 28 9.27 -19.79 -5.97
N PRO A 29 9.44 -20.29 -4.73
CA PRO A 29 10.54 -21.17 -4.41
C PRO A 29 10.03 -22.62 -4.30
N SER A 30 10.33 -23.43 -5.30
CA SER A 30 10.31 -24.89 -5.20
C SER A 30 11.75 -25.37 -4.98
N ASP A 31 11.92 -26.21 -3.95
CA ASP A 31 12.97 -27.22 -3.72
C ASP A 31 14.46 -26.79 -3.65
N ASP A 32 15.07 -26.96 -2.47
CA ASP A 32 15.87 -28.16 -2.19
C ASP A 32 16.30 -28.28 -0.72
N SER A 33 16.07 -29.48 -0.19
CA SER A 33 16.54 -29.98 1.10
C SER A 33 18.06 -30.15 1.17
N HIS A 34 18.70 -29.83 2.30
CA HIS A 34 19.59 -30.77 2.99
C HIS A 34 20.07 -30.29 4.38
N ALA A 35 20.17 -31.27 5.27
CA ALA A 35 20.59 -31.19 6.66
C ALA A 35 22.08 -30.85 6.82
N GLY A 36 22.45 -30.28 7.97
CA GLY A 36 23.85 -30.13 8.36
C GLY A 36 24.04 -29.52 9.73
N SER A 37 24.22 -30.38 10.73
CA SER A 37 24.52 -30.07 12.13
C SER A 37 25.90 -29.44 12.36
N GLY A 38 25.99 -28.62 13.41
CA GLY A 38 27.06 -28.76 14.42
C GLY A 38 28.09 -27.62 14.49
N GLY A 39 28.33 -27.16 15.73
CA GLY A 39 29.62 -26.59 16.11
C GLY A 39 29.59 -25.24 16.84
N SER A 40 29.17 -25.24 18.11
CA SER A 40 29.89 -24.44 19.14
C SER A 40 31.26 -25.13 19.40
N PRO A 41 32.33 -24.47 19.88
CA PRO A 41 32.30 -23.72 21.15
C PRO A 41 33.29 -22.56 21.35
N ALA A 42 33.14 -21.96 22.55
CA ALA A 42 34.19 -21.39 23.42
C ALA A 42 34.78 -20.02 22.99
N SER A 43 35.09 -19.08 23.89
CA SER A 43 35.03 -19.01 25.36
C SER A 43 35.61 -17.66 25.78
N ALA A 44 35.21 -17.19 26.97
CA ALA A 44 35.92 -16.25 27.87
C ALA A 44 36.11 -14.79 27.35
N GLY A 45 35.92 -13.74 28.13
CA GLY A 45 35.80 -13.60 29.59
C GLY A 45 36.62 -12.39 30.04
N SER A 46 36.07 -11.62 30.97
CA SER A 46 36.70 -10.48 31.70
C SER A 46 36.99 -9.22 30.87
N GLY A 47 36.72 -7.99 31.29
CA GLY A 47 36.45 -7.47 32.63
C GLY A 47 37.42 -6.31 32.94
N GLY A 48 36.89 -5.11 33.17
CA GLY A 48 37.42 -4.19 34.18
C GLY A 48 38.26 -2.97 33.77
N ASN A 49 37.74 -1.81 34.20
CA ASN A 49 38.41 -0.63 34.80
C ASN A 49 39.27 0.34 33.96
N GLY A 50 38.74 1.56 33.79
CA GLY A 50 39.04 2.73 34.64
C GLY A 50 40.49 3.20 34.82
N GLY A 51 40.76 4.46 34.47
CA GLY A 51 41.96 5.19 34.89
C GLY A 51 42.21 6.49 34.10
N SER A 52 42.06 7.62 34.79
CA SER A 52 42.42 8.99 34.40
C SER A 52 43.93 9.24 34.40
N GLU A 53 44.44 10.15 33.55
CA GLU A 53 45.42 11.21 33.88
C GLU A 53 45.84 12.06 32.67
N GLU A 54 46.26 13.28 32.99
CA GLU A 54 46.59 14.42 32.13
C GLU A 54 47.94 14.29 31.39
N GLY A 55 48.12 15.04 30.30
CA GLY A 55 49.42 15.23 29.65
C GLY A 55 49.40 16.29 28.54
N THR A 56 50.05 17.43 28.81
CA THR A 56 50.26 18.58 27.93
C THR A 56 51.39 18.35 26.92
N GLY A 57 51.38 19.05 25.78
CA GLY A 57 52.57 19.15 24.91
C GLY A 57 52.28 19.58 23.47
N ALA A 58 52.97 20.62 23.01
CA ALA A 58 52.64 21.46 21.86
C ALA A 58 53.44 21.17 20.56
N SER A 59 53.15 22.00 19.53
CA SER A 59 53.85 22.25 18.24
C SER A 59 53.57 21.23 17.12
N GLY A 60 53.33 21.58 15.86
CA GLY A 60 53.26 22.85 15.10
C GLY A 60 53.23 22.48 13.61
N GLY A 61 52.57 23.27 12.75
CA GLY A 61 52.64 23.02 11.29
C GLY A 61 51.50 23.60 10.44
N SER A 62 51.66 24.88 10.09
CA SER A 62 51.34 25.51 8.80
C SER A 62 50.48 24.79 7.75
N GLY A 63 49.44 25.51 7.29
CA GLY A 63 49.33 25.89 5.87
C GLY A 63 48.34 25.10 5.00
N GLY A 64 47.17 25.70 4.73
CA GLY A 64 46.27 25.23 3.67
C GLY A 64 44.93 25.96 3.66
N SER A 65 44.90 27.19 3.16
CA SER A 65 43.64 27.82 2.72
C SER A 65 43.16 27.12 1.45
N GLY A 66 41.95 26.59 1.51
CA GLY A 66 41.25 25.97 0.38
C GLY A 66 39.82 25.67 0.78
N GLY A 67 39.04 26.72 1.04
CA GLY A 67 37.61 26.57 1.27
C GLY A 67 36.92 26.14 -0.03
N ASN A 68 36.15 25.06 0.05
CA ASN A 68 34.88 24.95 -0.65
C ASN A 68 33.89 24.34 0.33
N GLY A 69 32.81 25.07 0.55
CA GLY A 69 31.90 24.93 1.69
C GLY A 69 31.34 23.52 1.84
N GLY A 70 31.59 22.95 3.01
CA GLY A 70 30.81 21.83 3.50
C GLY A 70 29.35 22.28 3.60
N ALA A 71 28.50 21.71 2.75
CA ALA A 71 27.14 21.46 3.16
C ALA A 71 27.26 20.63 4.44
N GLY A 72 26.80 21.16 5.57
CA GLY A 72 26.77 20.43 6.82
C GLY A 72 26.06 19.11 6.55
N GLY A 73 26.81 18.01 6.58
CA GLY A 73 26.28 16.66 6.55
C GLY A 73 25.54 16.45 7.86
N GLY A 74 24.36 17.05 7.98
CA GLY A 74 23.39 16.65 8.97
C GLY A 74 23.22 15.16 8.78
N LEU A 75 23.39 14.41 9.86
CA LEU A 75 23.01 13.01 9.89
C LEU A 75 21.58 12.89 9.29
N ALA A 76 21.28 11.82 8.57
CA ALA A 76 19.95 11.55 8.00
C ALA A 76 19.29 10.41 8.79
N PRO A 77 17.95 10.37 8.93
CA PRO A 77 17.29 9.20 9.48
C PRO A 77 17.71 7.97 8.69
N THR A 78 17.82 6.82 9.34
CA THR A 78 18.23 5.59 8.66
C THR A 78 17.04 4.88 8.02
N HIS A 79 15.85 5.05 8.61
CA HIS A 79 14.62 4.38 8.18
C HIS A 79 13.40 5.31 8.24
N ALA A 80 12.41 5.02 7.41
CA ALA A 80 11.11 5.66 7.40
C ALA A 80 9.99 4.62 7.33
N GLY A 81 8.90 4.86 8.05
CA GLY A 81 7.76 3.97 8.15
C GLY A 81 6.43 4.65 7.80
N ILE A 82 5.58 3.97 7.05
CA ILE A 82 4.19 4.34 6.81
C ILE A 82 3.33 3.09 6.97
N ILE A 83 2.26 3.22 7.76
CA ILE A 83 1.17 2.24 7.86
C ILE A 83 -0.09 2.97 7.45
N SER A 84 -0.71 2.57 6.34
CA SER A 84 -1.90 3.20 5.78
C SER A 84 -3.03 2.18 5.78
N ILE A 85 -4.15 2.54 6.41
CA ILE A 85 -5.31 1.69 6.69
C ILE A 85 -6.55 2.43 6.21
N GLN A 86 -7.09 2.01 5.07
CA GLN A 86 -8.06 2.82 4.35
C GLN A 86 -9.23 2.01 3.84
N ASP A 87 -10.44 2.54 3.93
CA ASP A 87 -11.48 2.14 2.99
C ASP A 87 -11.25 2.86 1.65
N VAL A 88 -11.02 2.08 0.60
CA VAL A 88 -10.64 2.60 -0.70
C VAL A 88 -11.69 2.28 -1.74
N SER A 89 -12.04 3.29 -2.55
CA SER A 89 -12.79 3.12 -3.79
C SER A 89 -11.96 3.58 -5.01
N ILE A 90 -12.40 3.20 -6.21
CA ILE A 90 -11.73 3.56 -7.47
C ILE A 90 -12.63 4.46 -8.31
N LEU A 91 -12.13 5.66 -8.61
CA LEU A 91 -12.81 6.62 -9.46
C LEU A 91 -13.02 6.04 -10.87
N GLY A 92 -14.24 6.17 -11.39
CA GLY A 92 -14.61 5.65 -12.71
C GLY A 92 -14.84 4.14 -12.76
N ALA A 93 -14.74 3.44 -11.62
CA ALA A 93 -14.96 1.99 -11.53
C ALA A 93 -15.86 1.60 -10.35
N PRO A 94 -17.11 2.12 -10.28
CA PRO A 94 -18.02 1.82 -9.16
C PRO A 94 -18.32 0.32 -9.01
N GLN A 95 -18.22 -0.47 -10.08
CA GLN A 95 -18.36 -1.93 -10.04
C GLN A 95 -17.28 -2.64 -9.22
N ALA A 96 -16.13 -2.00 -8.97
CA ALA A 96 -15.10 -2.53 -8.08
C ALA A 96 -15.49 -2.42 -6.61
N GLY A 97 -16.47 -1.57 -6.29
CA GLY A 97 -16.93 -1.28 -4.93
C GLY A 97 -15.91 -0.50 -4.11
N HIS A 98 -15.91 -0.76 -2.81
CA HIS A 98 -14.97 -0.23 -1.83
C HIS A 98 -14.51 -1.36 -0.90
N GLY A 99 -13.46 -1.12 -0.11
CA GLY A 99 -12.93 -2.15 0.76
C GLY A 99 -11.60 -1.78 1.39
N LEU A 100 -11.25 -2.53 2.43
CA LEU A 100 -10.08 -2.28 3.24
C LEU A 100 -8.81 -2.46 2.41
N THR A 101 -7.96 -1.44 2.42
CA THR A 101 -6.60 -1.45 1.91
C THR A 101 -5.66 -1.22 3.08
N VAL A 102 -4.72 -2.14 3.29
CA VAL A 102 -3.64 -2.00 4.26
C VAL A 102 -2.31 -1.96 3.51
N GLN A 103 -1.56 -0.88 3.69
CA GLN A 103 -0.22 -0.74 3.14
C GLN A 103 0.77 -0.43 4.26
N ILE A 104 1.68 -1.36 4.52
CA ILE A 104 2.76 -1.19 5.48
C ILE A 104 4.06 -1.10 4.71
N LEU A 105 4.74 0.03 4.85
CA LEU A 105 5.99 0.38 4.20
C LEU A 105 7.00 0.74 5.27
N PHE A 106 7.97 -0.15 5.49
CA PHE A 106 9.18 0.18 6.21
C PHE A 106 10.34 0.09 5.25
N THR A 107 11.14 1.14 5.18
CA THR A 107 12.25 1.22 4.22
C THR A 107 13.45 1.91 4.84
N ALA A 108 14.62 1.68 4.27
CA ALA A 108 15.74 2.59 4.47
C ALA A 108 15.33 3.99 3.97
N ALA A 109 15.64 5.02 4.75
CA ALA A 109 15.25 6.38 4.40
C ALA A 109 16.06 6.85 3.19
N LYS A 110 15.35 7.45 2.22
CA LYS A 110 15.94 8.10 1.05
C LYS A 110 15.51 9.55 1.03
N ALA A 111 16.48 10.44 0.88
CA ALA A 111 16.20 11.86 0.72
C ALA A 111 15.34 12.09 -0.55
N PRO A 112 14.32 12.94 -0.47
CA PRO A 112 13.50 13.26 -1.62
C PRO A 112 14.28 14.06 -2.66
N SER A 113 13.96 13.83 -3.94
CA SER A 113 14.45 14.64 -5.06
C SER A 113 13.87 16.06 -5.04
N TYR A 114 12.69 16.22 -4.41
CA TYR A 114 12.05 17.50 -4.14
C TYR A 114 11.36 17.49 -2.77
N GLU A 115 11.56 18.53 -1.97
CA GLU A 115 10.86 18.72 -0.70
C GLU A 115 10.46 20.19 -0.56
N GLU A 116 9.16 20.44 -0.44
CA GLU A 116 8.60 21.78 -0.30
C GLU A 116 8.96 22.41 1.04
N MET A 117 8.85 21.61 2.11
CA MET A 117 9.15 22.03 3.49
C MET A 117 10.15 21.06 4.13
N PRO A 118 11.47 21.32 3.99
CA PRO A 118 12.52 20.43 4.47
C PRO A 118 12.33 19.95 5.90
N GLY A 119 12.27 18.63 6.08
CA GLY A 119 12.16 17.99 7.39
C GLY A 119 10.77 18.09 8.05
N GLN A 120 9.78 18.70 7.41
CA GLN A 120 8.41 18.75 7.92
C GLN A 120 7.61 17.50 7.49
N LEU A 121 6.61 17.15 8.28
CA LEU A 121 5.63 16.11 7.90
C LEU A 121 4.70 16.60 6.78
N THR A 122 4.32 17.87 6.87
CA THR A 122 3.43 18.53 5.92
C THR A 122 4.18 19.00 4.68
N GLY A 123 3.43 19.39 3.65
CA GLY A 123 3.95 19.78 2.35
C GLY A 123 4.17 18.59 1.44
N CYS A 124 4.72 18.85 0.27
CA CYS A 124 5.00 17.83 -0.73
C CYS A 124 6.45 17.35 -0.71
N LYS A 125 6.60 16.04 -0.77
CA LYS A 125 7.85 15.31 -0.99
C LYS A 125 7.71 14.49 -2.26
N ALA A 126 8.76 14.47 -3.07
CA ALA A 126 8.77 13.66 -4.28
C ALA A 126 10.13 13.02 -4.51
N TRP A 127 10.09 11.79 -5.02
CA TRP A 127 11.23 10.96 -5.34
C TRP A 127 11.14 10.55 -6.81
N MET A 128 12.26 10.68 -7.52
CA MET A 128 12.43 10.10 -8.84
C MET A 128 13.45 8.97 -8.74
N TYR A 129 13.08 7.80 -9.22
CA TYR A 129 13.88 6.59 -9.20
C TYR A 129 14.29 6.21 -10.62
N ASP A 130 15.46 5.58 -10.72
CA ASP A 130 15.86 4.82 -11.88
C ASP A 130 15.74 3.33 -11.55
N ALA A 131 14.94 2.59 -12.31
CA ALA A 131 14.63 1.19 -11.98
C ALA A 131 15.87 0.28 -11.93
N GLN A 132 16.95 0.66 -12.62
CA GLN A 132 18.20 -0.12 -12.66
C GLN A 132 19.27 0.45 -11.74
N ASP A 133 19.49 1.76 -11.82
CA ASP A 133 20.65 2.40 -11.18
C ASP A 133 20.34 2.92 -9.76
N ASP A 134 19.09 3.29 -9.50
CA ASP A 134 18.67 3.88 -8.23
C ASP A 134 17.20 3.53 -7.91
N PRO A 135 16.89 2.24 -7.69
CA PRO A 135 15.52 1.79 -7.48
C PRO A 135 14.97 2.29 -6.12
N PRO A 136 13.64 2.25 -5.93
CA PRO A 136 13.05 2.47 -4.61
C PRO A 136 13.69 1.56 -3.55
N PRO A 137 13.95 2.06 -2.33
CA PRO A 137 14.47 1.22 -1.27
C PRO A 137 13.57 0.00 -1.04
N PRO A 138 14.13 -1.21 -0.90
CA PRO A 138 13.33 -2.40 -0.65
C PRO A 138 12.63 -2.28 0.70
N LEU A 139 11.47 -2.93 0.80
CA LEU A 139 10.78 -3.05 2.09
C LEU A 139 11.61 -3.90 3.05
N THR A 140 11.64 -3.49 4.30
CA THR A 140 12.35 -4.17 5.38
C THR A 140 11.36 -4.81 6.33
N ASP A 141 11.64 -6.03 6.76
CA ASP A 141 10.92 -6.66 7.87
C ASP A 141 11.22 -5.91 9.17
N GLN A 142 10.18 -5.40 9.82
CA GLN A 142 10.19 -4.73 11.12
C GLN A 142 9.26 -5.44 12.11
N GLY A 143 9.14 -6.76 12.00
CA GLY A 143 8.31 -7.56 12.89
C GLY A 143 6.84 -7.54 12.51
N ALA A 144 5.99 -8.07 13.40
CA ALA A 144 4.56 -8.18 13.17
C ALA A 144 3.86 -6.85 13.48
N VAL A 145 2.88 -6.50 12.66
CA VAL A 145 2.07 -5.29 12.85
C VAL A 145 0.65 -5.72 13.18
N THR A 146 0.16 -5.32 14.35
CA THR A 146 -1.22 -5.57 14.76
C THR A 146 -2.07 -4.34 14.49
N ILE A 147 -3.28 -4.53 13.97
CA ILE A 147 -4.22 -3.44 13.67
C ILE A 147 -5.56 -3.80 14.29
N ALA A 148 -5.98 -3.05 15.30
CA ALA A 148 -7.25 -3.22 16.00
C ALA A 148 -8.21 -2.06 15.72
N GLY A 149 -9.50 -2.28 16.02
CA GLY A 149 -10.54 -1.26 15.83
C GLY A 149 -11.24 -1.30 14.46
N LEU A 150 -11.02 -2.35 13.67
CA LEU A 150 -11.63 -2.52 12.34
C LEU A 150 -12.89 -3.38 12.39
N ALA A 151 -13.81 -3.13 11.46
CA ALA A 151 -14.89 -4.07 11.20
C ALA A 151 -14.31 -5.38 10.63
N GLY A 152 -14.76 -6.52 11.17
CA GLY A 152 -14.18 -7.84 10.89
C GLY A 152 -13.05 -8.27 11.84
N GLY A 153 -12.70 -7.44 12.83
CA GLY A 153 -11.77 -7.79 13.90
C GLY A 153 -10.32 -7.33 13.65
N ALA A 154 -9.45 -7.64 14.62
CA ALA A 154 -8.05 -7.26 14.56
C ALA A 154 -7.30 -8.03 13.45
N LEU A 155 -6.30 -7.38 12.87
CA LEU A 155 -5.43 -7.93 11.84
C LEU A 155 -4.02 -8.13 12.38
N ASP A 156 -3.42 -9.26 12.05
CA ASP A 156 -2.01 -9.54 12.30
C ASP A 156 -1.27 -9.57 10.96
N CYS A 157 -0.54 -8.51 10.66
CA CYS A 157 0.22 -8.36 9.43
C CYS A 157 1.67 -8.79 9.63
N ARG A 158 2.22 -9.57 8.70
CA ARG A 158 3.59 -10.09 8.76
C ARG A 158 4.31 -9.88 7.43
N PHE A 159 5.61 -9.68 7.51
CA PHE A 159 6.46 -9.62 6.32
C PHE A 159 6.56 -11.00 5.67
N GLN A 160 6.19 -11.11 4.41
CA GLN A 160 6.27 -12.33 3.60
C GLN A 160 6.83 -11.99 2.21
N GLY A 161 7.94 -12.62 1.85
CA GLY A 161 8.62 -12.33 0.58
C GLY A 161 9.20 -10.92 0.58
N ASN A 162 8.52 -10.00 -0.10
CA ASN A 162 8.98 -8.62 -0.31
C ASN A 162 8.03 -7.55 0.27
N GLY A 163 7.06 -7.94 1.09
CA GLY A 163 6.12 -7.00 1.68
C GLY A 163 5.28 -7.58 2.81
N TYR A 164 4.49 -6.71 3.44
CA TYR A 164 3.57 -7.11 4.49
C TYR A 164 2.27 -7.65 3.93
N VAL A 165 1.77 -8.72 4.53
CA VAL A 165 0.44 -9.28 4.26
C VAL A 165 -0.29 -9.53 5.56
N CYS A 166 -1.61 -9.38 5.55
CA CYS A 166 -2.48 -9.52 6.73
C CYS A 166 -3.39 -10.75 6.57
N PRO A 167 -2.87 -11.98 6.78
CA PRO A 167 -3.68 -13.18 6.70
C PRO A 167 -4.65 -13.24 7.88
N ALA A 168 -5.92 -13.48 7.60
CA ALA A 168 -6.92 -13.79 8.62
C ALA A 168 -6.83 -15.27 9.05
N HIS A 169 -6.75 -16.15 8.06
CA HIS A 169 -6.50 -17.57 8.25
C HIS A 169 -5.98 -18.20 6.94
N SER A 170 -5.39 -19.38 7.07
CA SER A 170 -4.80 -20.13 5.95
C SER A 170 -4.96 -21.62 6.17
N GLY A 171 -5.06 -22.38 5.09
CA GLY A 171 -5.16 -23.82 5.17
C GLY A 171 -4.72 -24.51 3.89
N THR A 172 -4.61 -25.83 3.99
CA THR A 172 -4.38 -26.71 2.84
C THR A 172 -5.44 -27.81 2.89
N GLY A 173 -5.94 -28.23 1.74
CA GLY A 173 -6.99 -29.26 1.72
C GLY A 173 -7.66 -29.44 0.37
N GLU A 174 -8.65 -30.35 0.32
CA GLU A 174 -9.47 -30.52 -0.87
C GLU A 174 -10.32 -29.27 -1.13
N ALA A 175 -10.38 -28.85 -2.38
CA ALA A 175 -11.16 -27.72 -2.84
C ALA A 175 -11.97 -28.08 -4.09
N SER A 176 -13.07 -27.35 -4.29
CA SER A 176 -13.81 -27.37 -5.55
C SER A 176 -14.37 -26.00 -5.88
N VAL A 177 -14.49 -25.73 -7.18
CA VAL A 177 -15.04 -24.48 -7.71
C VAL A 177 -16.29 -24.79 -8.50
N THR A 178 -17.36 -24.04 -8.25
CA THR A 178 -18.58 -24.05 -9.06
C THR A 178 -18.83 -22.64 -9.59
N PRO A 179 -18.79 -22.42 -10.92
CA PRO A 179 -19.12 -21.12 -11.50
C PRO A 179 -20.55 -20.69 -11.15
N GLY A 180 -20.70 -19.45 -10.71
CA GLY A 180 -21.96 -18.84 -10.33
C GLY A 180 -22.55 -17.92 -11.41
N THR A 181 -23.64 -17.26 -11.07
CA THR A 181 -24.24 -16.20 -11.90
C THR A 181 -23.53 -14.87 -11.69
N MET A 182 -23.67 -13.93 -12.63
CA MET A 182 -23.16 -12.55 -12.50
C MET A 182 -21.64 -12.43 -12.24
N GLY A 183 -20.86 -13.41 -12.69
CA GLY A 183 -19.40 -13.37 -12.59
C GLY A 183 -18.86 -13.73 -11.20
N THR A 184 -19.64 -14.44 -10.39
CA THR A 184 -19.17 -15.02 -9.13
C THR A 184 -18.85 -16.51 -9.28
N ALA A 185 -18.21 -17.10 -8.28
CA ALA A 185 -18.00 -18.54 -8.16
C ALA A 185 -18.04 -18.97 -6.70
N ALA A 186 -18.56 -20.16 -6.43
CA ALA A 186 -18.49 -20.79 -5.12
C ALA A 186 -17.19 -21.60 -5.01
N TYR A 187 -16.37 -21.28 -4.01
CA TYR A 187 -15.19 -22.05 -3.62
C TYR A 187 -15.50 -22.81 -2.36
N VAL A 188 -15.55 -24.15 -2.46
CA VAL A 188 -15.64 -25.04 -1.31
C VAL A 188 -14.24 -25.44 -0.89
N LEU A 189 -13.82 -25.11 0.33
CA LEU A 189 -12.49 -25.33 0.90
C LEU A 189 -12.60 -26.22 2.15
N ARG A 190 -12.29 -27.51 2.03
CA ARG A 190 -12.45 -28.47 3.13
C ARG A 190 -11.53 -28.13 4.30
N GLY A 191 -12.09 -28.11 5.50
CA GLY A 191 -11.37 -27.78 6.73
C GLY A 191 -11.08 -26.28 6.91
N ALA A 192 -11.60 -25.40 6.04
CA ALA A 192 -11.53 -23.97 6.26
C ALA A 192 -12.43 -23.54 7.43
N ALA A 193 -12.15 -22.34 7.96
CA ALA A 193 -12.88 -21.73 9.07
C ALA A 193 -13.46 -20.37 8.66
N LEU A 194 -14.13 -20.32 7.50
CA LEU A 194 -14.72 -19.10 6.97
C LEU A 194 -15.83 -18.57 7.89
N SER A 195 -15.94 -17.26 8.01
CA SER A 195 -17.01 -16.61 8.76
C SER A 195 -17.59 -15.42 8.01
N ALA A 196 -18.67 -14.84 8.54
CA ALA A 196 -19.23 -13.61 7.99
C ALA A 196 -18.23 -12.44 8.00
N ASP A 197 -17.23 -12.47 8.89
CA ASP A 197 -16.17 -11.45 8.98
C ASP A 197 -15.17 -11.53 7.81
N ASP A 198 -15.23 -12.59 7.01
CA ASP A 198 -14.41 -12.73 5.79
C ASP A 198 -15.04 -12.05 4.57
N VAL A 199 -16.29 -11.61 4.65
CA VAL A 199 -16.89 -10.78 3.59
C VAL A 199 -16.15 -9.44 3.52
N GLY A 200 -15.78 -9.00 2.31
CA GLY A 200 -14.93 -7.82 2.12
C GLY A 200 -13.42 -8.13 2.16
N ARG A 201 -13.01 -9.38 2.42
CA ARG A 201 -11.64 -9.86 2.29
C ARG A 201 -11.39 -10.51 0.94
N TYR A 202 -10.17 -10.99 0.70
CA TYR A 202 -9.80 -11.71 -0.52
C TYR A 202 -9.44 -13.16 -0.21
N LEU A 203 -9.96 -14.09 -1.00
CA LEU A 203 -9.49 -15.47 -1.04
C LEU A 203 -8.32 -15.56 -2.02
N ARG A 204 -7.11 -15.79 -1.52
CA ARG A 204 -5.97 -16.20 -2.34
C ARG A 204 -5.87 -17.72 -2.34
N VAL A 205 -5.88 -18.31 -3.53
CA VAL A 205 -5.93 -19.76 -3.72
C VAL A 205 -5.00 -20.20 -4.85
N ASN A 206 -4.33 -21.33 -4.64
CA ASN A 206 -3.44 -21.97 -5.60
C ASN A 206 -3.64 -23.49 -5.60
N GLY A 207 -3.16 -24.19 -6.62
CA GLY A 207 -3.20 -25.66 -6.75
C GLY A 207 -4.18 -26.17 -7.81
N ALA A 208 -4.95 -25.28 -8.43
CA ALA A 208 -5.88 -25.61 -9.49
C ALA A 208 -5.16 -25.85 -10.83
N ALA A 209 -5.61 -26.82 -11.61
CA ALA A 209 -5.10 -27.02 -12.98
C ALA A 209 -5.58 -25.91 -13.92
N THR A 210 -6.80 -25.41 -13.70
CA THR A 210 -7.32 -24.27 -14.45
C THR A 210 -6.73 -22.97 -13.92
N ALA A 211 -5.92 -22.29 -14.74
CA ALA A 211 -5.28 -21.04 -14.34
C ALA A 211 -6.26 -19.97 -13.83
N ALA A 212 -7.48 -19.93 -14.37
CA ALA A 212 -8.51 -18.96 -13.96
C ALA A 212 -9.08 -19.21 -12.56
N ASN A 213 -8.84 -20.39 -11.97
CA ASN A 213 -9.26 -20.69 -10.61
C ASN A 213 -8.16 -20.42 -9.57
N ASN A 214 -6.94 -20.11 -10.02
CA ASN A 214 -5.84 -19.66 -9.18
C ASN A 214 -5.78 -18.14 -9.16
N GLY A 215 -5.38 -17.57 -8.03
CA GLY A 215 -5.23 -16.12 -7.88
C GLY A 215 -5.83 -15.60 -6.58
N ALA A 216 -6.12 -14.30 -6.55
CA ALA A 216 -6.78 -13.63 -5.44
C ALA A 216 -8.14 -13.11 -5.91
N PHE A 217 -9.20 -13.48 -5.19
CA PHE A 217 -10.58 -13.17 -5.55
C PHE A 217 -11.30 -12.49 -4.38
N PRO A 218 -12.00 -11.37 -4.59
CA PRO A 218 -12.82 -10.74 -3.56
C PRO A 218 -13.89 -11.68 -3.03
N ILE A 219 -14.03 -11.81 -1.72
CA ILE A 219 -15.09 -12.58 -1.06
C ILE A 219 -16.31 -11.67 -0.91
N VAL A 220 -17.39 -12.00 -1.61
CA VAL A 220 -18.64 -11.22 -1.63
C VAL A 220 -19.72 -11.82 -0.73
N ALA A 221 -19.60 -13.11 -0.38
CA ALA A 221 -20.44 -13.76 0.61
C ALA A 221 -19.75 -15.00 1.18
N VAL A 222 -20.21 -15.45 2.36
CA VAL A 222 -19.81 -16.73 2.96
C VAL A 222 -21.08 -17.51 3.25
N GLU A 223 -21.22 -18.70 2.65
CA GLU A 223 -22.41 -19.55 2.80
C GLU A 223 -22.27 -20.54 3.96
N SER A 224 -21.03 -20.97 4.24
CA SER A 224 -20.69 -21.86 5.34
C SER A 224 -19.23 -21.68 5.74
N SER A 225 -18.78 -22.35 6.82
CA SER A 225 -17.37 -22.33 7.22
C SER A 225 -16.40 -22.88 6.18
N GLU A 226 -16.90 -23.60 5.18
CA GLU A 226 -16.11 -24.17 4.09
C GLU A 226 -16.50 -23.58 2.72
N THR A 227 -17.40 -22.61 2.62
CA THR A 227 -17.89 -22.12 1.32
C THR A 227 -17.88 -20.60 1.23
N ALA A 228 -16.98 -20.07 0.40
CA ALA A 228 -16.92 -18.66 0.04
C ALA A 228 -17.51 -18.44 -1.36
N ILE A 229 -18.28 -17.37 -1.52
CA ILE A 229 -18.66 -16.85 -2.84
C ILE A 229 -17.72 -15.72 -3.18
N VAL A 230 -17.01 -15.85 -4.29
CA VAL A 230 -16.00 -14.89 -4.73
C VAL A 230 -16.34 -14.28 -6.07
N ALA A 231 -15.84 -13.06 -6.32
CA ALA A 231 -15.88 -12.44 -7.64
C ALA A 231 -14.82 -13.06 -8.56
N ASN A 232 -15.21 -14.08 -9.33
CA ASN A 232 -14.37 -14.71 -10.35
C ASN A 232 -15.20 -15.01 -11.62
N PRO A 233 -15.25 -14.08 -12.60
CA PRO A 233 -16.05 -14.25 -13.80
C PRO A 233 -15.48 -15.28 -14.78
N ARG A 234 -14.27 -15.78 -14.53
CA ARG A 234 -13.56 -16.74 -15.38
C ARG A 234 -13.45 -18.11 -14.74
N ALA A 235 -14.11 -18.32 -13.60
CA ALA A 235 -14.09 -19.59 -12.90
C ALA A 235 -14.53 -20.73 -13.81
N ALA A 236 -13.87 -21.88 -13.67
CA ALA A 236 -14.27 -23.11 -14.30
C ALA A 236 -14.57 -24.16 -13.23
N GLU A 237 -15.50 -25.07 -13.52
CA GLU A 237 -15.80 -26.16 -12.61
C GLU A 237 -14.63 -27.14 -12.54
N GLU A 238 -14.05 -27.31 -11.35
CA GLU A 238 -13.02 -28.31 -11.10
C GLU A 238 -12.88 -28.61 -9.60
N ALA A 239 -12.21 -29.72 -9.28
CA ALA A 239 -11.78 -30.07 -7.93
C ALA A 239 -10.25 -30.26 -7.91
N PHE A 240 -9.62 -29.85 -6.81
CA PHE A 240 -8.16 -29.83 -6.68
C PHE A 240 -7.75 -29.84 -5.21
N VAL A 241 -6.46 -30.03 -4.94
CA VAL A 241 -5.89 -29.77 -3.61
C VAL A 241 -5.42 -28.32 -3.61
N ALA A 242 -5.95 -27.53 -2.70
CA ALA A 242 -5.69 -26.11 -2.61
C ALA A 242 -4.79 -25.76 -1.44
N ASP A 243 -3.85 -24.85 -1.69
CA ASP A 243 -3.31 -23.96 -0.67
C ASP A 243 -4.14 -22.67 -0.71
N HIS A 244 -4.69 -22.26 0.42
CA HIS A 244 -5.52 -21.06 0.49
C HIS A 244 -5.19 -20.17 1.67
N VAL A 245 -5.40 -18.87 1.48
CA VAL A 245 -5.25 -17.83 2.51
C VAL A 245 -6.37 -16.82 2.33
N VAL A 246 -7.07 -16.47 3.41
CA VAL A 246 -7.95 -15.30 3.43
C VAL A 246 -7.12 -14.09 3.84
N LEU A 247 -7.11 -13.07 3.00
CA LEU A 247 -6.30 -11.86 3.14
C LEU A 247 -7.21 -10.66 3.42
N ALA A 248 -6.95 -9.96 4.52
CA ALA A 248 -7.52 -8.64 4.77
C ALA A 248 -6.66 -7.55 4.11
N GLY A 249 -7.24 -6.37 3.91
CA GLY A 249 -6.47 -5.19 3.46
C GLY A 249 -6.02 -5.23 2.01
N ALA A 250 -6.61 -6.10 1.17
CA ALA A 250 -6.20 -6.29 -0.22
C ALA A 250 -6.87 -5.33 -1.22
N GLY A 251 -7.85 -4.54 -0.78
CA GLY A 251 -8.47 -3.49 -1.58
C GLY A 251 -9.98 -3.61 -1.74
N PRO A 252 -10.55 -2.88 -2.72
CA PRO A 252 -11.98 -2.83 -2.99
C PRO A 252 -12.63 -4.20 -3.23
N VAL A 253 -13.86 -4.39 -2.76
CA VAL A 253 -14.67 -5.58 -3.01
C VAL A 253 -15.99 -5.17 -3.68
N PRO A 254 -16.39 -5.82 -4.81
CA PRO A 254 -17.64 -5.50 -5.49
C PRO A 254 -18.86 -5.66 -4.58
N ASN A 255 -19.71 -4.63 -4.52
CA ASN A 255 -20.92 -4.58 -3.68
C ASN A 255 -20.64 -4.91 -2.20
N ASN A 256 -19.45 -4.57 -1.70
CA ASN A 256 -19.13 -4.74 -0.29
C ASN A 256 -20.18 -4.05 0.58
N PRO A 257 -20.91 -4.78 1.45
CA PRO A 257 -21.88 -4.17 2.33
C PRO A 257 -21.26 -3.63 3.63
N ILE A 258 -19.97 -3.90 3.87
CA ILE A 258 -19.26 -3.58 5.09
C ILE A 258 -18.32 -2.41 4.81
N ASP A 259 -18.56 -1.29 5.48
CA ASP A 259 -17.54 -0.27 5.67
C ASP A 259 -16.51 -0.83 6.68
N PRO A 260 -15.26 -1.08 6.26
CA PRO A 260 -14.26 -1.67 7.13
C PRO A 260 -13.74 -0.72 8.21
N ILE A 261 -13.95 0.60 8.04
CA ILE A 261 -13.47 1.65 8.95
C ILE A 261 -14.39 2.87 8.86
N ALA A 262 -15.44 2.90 9.68
CA ALA A 262 -16.40 3.99 9.66
C ALA A 262 -15.77 5.30 10.17
N SER A 263 -16.38 6.42 9.76
CA SER A 263 -15.94 7.75 10.19
C SER A 263 -15.88 7.86 11.72
N GLY A 264 -14.69 8.16 12.24
CA GLY A 264 -14.45 8.32 13.68
C GLY A 264 -14.20 7.01 14.44
N ASP A 265 -14.18 5.86 13.76
CA ASP A 265 -13.70 4.62 14.36
C ASP A 265 -12.27 4.80 14.88
N GLU A 266 -11.98 4.21 16.03
CA GLU A 266 -10.68 4.34 16.69
C GLU A 266 -9.79 3.15 16.35
N VAL A 267 -8.75 3.41 15.57
CA VAL A 267 -7.75 2.40 15.20
C VAL A 267 -6.58 2.43 16.18
N VAL A 268 -6.10 1.26 16.58
CA VAL A 268 -4.86 1.11 17.35
C VAL A 268 -3.91 0.21 16.57
N VAL A 269 -2.67 0.65 16.42
CA VAL A 269 -1.62 -0.08 15.71
C VAL A 269 -0.49 -0.43 16.65
N GLY A 270 -0.23 -1.72 16.81
CA GLY A 270 0.95 -2.23 17.51
C GLY A 270 2.02 -2.68 16.52
N ILE A 271 3.29 -2.56 16.91
CA ILE A 271 4.41 -3.18 16.20
C ILE A 271 5.11 -4.09 17.19
N GLU A 272 4.93 -5.39 17.02
CA GLU A 272 5.62 -6.41 17.81
C GLU A 272 7.01 -6.67 17.23
N PRO A 273 8.08 -6.54 18.04
CA PRO A 273 9.44 -6.73 17.56
C PRO A 273 9.69 -8.11 16.93
N GLY A 274 10.33 -8.12 15.76
CA GLY A 274 10.86 -9.32 15.11
C GLY A 274 12.25 -9.06 14.54
N GLY A 275 13.24 -9.89 14.88
CA GLY A 275 14.60 -9.79 14.32
C GLY A 275 15.34 -8.49 14.68
N ALA A 276 16.04 -7.91 13.69
CA ALA A 276 16.76 -6.64 13.83
C ALA A 276 15.83 -5.47 13.43
N MET A 277 15.26 -4.82 14.44
CA MET A 277 14.31 -3.72 14.27
C MET A 277 15.01 -2.38 14.13
N ALA A 278 14.53 -1.54 13.21
CA ALA A 278 14.88 -0.12 13.11
C ALA A 278 13.89 0.79 13.83
N PHE A 279 12.77 0.25 14.32
CA PHE A 279 11.74 0.97 15.08
C PHE A 279 11.50 0.30 16.43
N GLU A 280 11.48 1.09 17.50
CA GLU A 280 11.13 0.65 18.85
C GLU A 280 10.14 1.65 19.42
N LEU A 281 8.86 1.38 19.18
CA LEU A 281 7.76 2.33 19.41
C LEU A 281 6.68 1.63 20.23
N ALA A 282 6.02 2.39 21.09
CA ALA A 282 4.78 1.96 21.74
C ALA A 282 3.64 1.91 20.72
N ASP A 283 2.53 1.26 21.10
CA ASP A 283 1.31 1.24 20.29
C ASP A 283 0.85 2.66 19.93
N LEU A 284 0.44 2.81 18.67
CA LEU A 284 -0.02 4.03 18.07
C LEU A 284 -1.55 4.05 18.06
N GLY A 285 -2.15 4.91 18.88
CA GLY A 285 -3.59 5.13 18.91
C GLY A 285 -4.14 5.48 20.30
N PRO A 286 -5.46 5.64 20.44
CA PRO A 286 -6.47 5.51 19.38
C PRO A 286 -6.36 6.61 18.31
N ILE A 287 -6.53 6.22 17.05
CA ILE A 287 -6.51 7.09 15.88
C ILE A 287 -7.93 7.17 15.35
N ALA A 288 -8.57 8.33 15.49
CA ALA A 288 -9.89 8.55 14.90
C ALA A 288 -9.79 8.58 13.37
N ALA A 289 -10.41 7.62 12.71
CA ALA A 289 -10.41 7.48 11.27
C ALA A 289 -11.00 8.72 10.59
N GLY A 290 -10.35 9.17 9.52
CA GLY A 290 -10.93 10.19 8.64
C GLY A 290 -12.21 9.65 8.00
N GLY A 291 -13.24 10.48 7.90
CA GLY A 291 -14.55 10.11 7.40
C GLY A 291 -14.65 10.08 5.87
N GLU A 292 -15.72 9.45 5.41
CA GLU A 292 -16.10 9.39 4.00
C GLU A 292 -16.21 10.80 3.40
N PHE A 293 -15.86 10.91 2.12
CA PHE A 293 -15.87 12.16 1.38
C PHE A 293 -16.23 11.93 -0.08
N GLN A 294 -16.67 13.00 -0.73
CA GLN A 294 -16.86 13.11 -2.17
C GLN A 294 -15.90 14.15 -2.73
N LEU A 295 -15.10 13.77 -3.72
CA LEU A 295 -14.27 14.72 -4.47
C LEU A 295 -15.12 15.76 -5.17
N ASP A 296 -14.64 16.99 -5.23
CA ASP A 296 -15.26 18.01 -6.08
C ASP A 296 -15.07 17.69 -7.57
N GLY A 297 -15.90 18.30 -8.43
CA GLY A 297 -15.93 17.97 -9.85
C GLY A 297 -14.59 18.22 -10.59
N ALA A 298 -13.85 19.26 -10.18
CA ALA A 298 -12.55 19.57 -10.75
C ALA A 298 -11.51 18.49 -10.37
N SER A 299 -11.55 18.05 -9.11
CA SER A 299 -10.66 17.03 -8.59
C SER A 299 -10.97 15.64 -9.14
N GLN A 300 -12.25 15.30 -9.36
CA GLN A 300 -12.61 14.07 -10.07
C GLN A 300 -11.99 14.03 -11.47
N SER A 301 -12.10 15.13 -12.22
CA SER A 301 -11.52 15.21 -13.57
C SER A 301 -10.00 15.08 -13.53
N THR A 302 -9.34 15.75 -12.58
CA THR A 302 -7.88 15.76 -12.45
C THR A 302 -7.32 14.44 -11.95
N LEU A 303 -8.01 13.76 -11.01
CA LEU A 303 -7.59 12.49 -10.45
C LEU A 303 -7.53 11.37 -11.50
N GLY A 304 -8.44 11.41 -12.49
CA GLY A 304 -8.44 10.49 -13.63
C GLY A 304 -7.54 10.90 -14.81
N ALA A 305 -6.98 12.11 -14.78
CA ALA A 305 -6.19 12.68 -15.88
C ALA A 305 -5.08 13.59 -15.34
N VAL A 306 -4.11 13.00 -14.64
CA VAL A 306 -2.98 13.73 -14.05
C VAL A 306 -2.15 14.39 -15.16
N PRO A 307 -1.87 15.71 -15.07
CA PRO A 307 -1.07 16.40 -16.08
C PRO A 307 0.41 15.99 -16.00
N LEU A 308 1.06 15.91 -17.15
CA LEU A 308 2.48 15.58 -17.32
C LEU A 308 3.30 16.77 -17.86
N ASP A 309 2.75 17.98 -17.80
CA ASP A 309 3.35 19.21 -18.30
C ASP A 309 4.14 19.98 -17.23
N GLY A 310 4.22 19.44 -16.00
CA GLY A 310 4.91 20.07 -14.87
C GLY A 310 4.13 21.19 -14.19
N SER A 311 2.91 21.51 -14.66
CA SER A 311 2.04 22.48 -14.01
C SER A 311 1.58 21.97 -12.63
N PRO A 312 1.36 22.86 -11.64
CA PRO A 312 0.82 22.44 -10.35
C PRO A 312 -0.61 21.92 -10.54
N MET A 313 -0.98 20.93 -9.73
CA MET A 313 -2.34 20.38 -9.72
C MET A 313 -2.95 20.46 -8.32
N THR A 314 -4.24 20.76 -8.25
CA THR A 314 -4.98 20.82 -6.99
C THR A 314 -6.03 19.72 -6.96
N LEU A 315 -6.12 19.00 -5.85
CA LEU A 315 -7.14 18.00 -5.58
C LEU A 315 -7.84 18.36 -4.27
N GLY A 316 -9.14 18.12 -4.19
CA GLY A 316 -9.94 18.44 -3.03
C GLY A 316 -11.36 17.89 -3.08
N CYS A 317 -12.04 18.11 -1.96
CA CYS A 317 -13.43 17.74 -1.71
C CYS A 317 -14.29 18.95 -1.30
N ALA A 318 -13.70 20.15 -1.24
CA ALA A 318 -14.35 21.37 -0.75
C ALA A 318 -15.00 22.20 -1.87
N GLY A 319 -14.67 21.90 -3.13
CA GLY A 319 -15.22 22.58 -4.29
C GLY A 319 -16.65 22.16 -4.64
N GLU A 320 -17.11 22.61 -5.81
CA GLU A 320 -18.46 22.33 -6.30
C GLU A 320 -18.69 20.81 -6.46
N GLY A 321 -19.80 20.32 -5.88
CA GLY A 321 -20.17 18.91 -5.91
C GLY A 321 -19.37 18.00 -4.98
N GLY A 322 -18.45 18.55 -4.17
CA GLY A 322 -17.68 17.82 -3.18
C GLY A 322 -18.30 17.86 -1.77
N SER A 323 -17.87 16.93 -0.93
CA SER A 323 -18.12 16.94 0.51
C SER A 323 -16.93 16.30 1.23
N CYS A 324 -16.44 16.89 2.31
CA CYS A 324 -15.10 16.57 2.80
C CYS A 324 -15.00 15.58 3.98
N GLY A 325 -16.09 15.22 4.64
CA GLY A 325 -16.02 14.44 5.88
C GLY A 325 -15.17 15.10 6.98
N ALA A 326 -15.09 14.48 8.15
CA ALA A 326 -14.14 14.88 9.20
C ALA A 326 -12.78 14.24 8.93
N ALA A 327 -11.66 14.95 9.10
CA ALA A 327 -10.33 14.33 9.06
C ALA A 327 -9.31 15.19 9.81
N GLN A 328 -8.22 14.56 10.24
CA GLN A 328 -7.06 15.29 10.78
C GLN A 328 -6.12 15.75 9.67
N GLY A 329 -6.02 15.00 8.58
CA GLY A 329 -5.19 15.33 7.43
C GLY A 329 -5.83 15.02 6.08
N THR A 330 -5.42 15.77 5.07
CA THR A 330 -5.67 15.49 3.66
C THR A 330 -4.35 15.11 3.00
N LEU A 331 -4.34 14.00 2.27
CA LEU A 331 -3.14 13.46 1.66
C LEU A 331 -3.36 13.19 0.18
N VAL A 332 -2.33 13.45 -0.62
CA VAL A 332 -2.23 12.99 -2.00
C VAL A 332 -0.99 12.14 -2.17
N ARG A 333 -1.15 10.94 -2.71
CA ARG A 333 -0.04 10.06 -3.10
C ARG A 333 -0.12 9.73 -4.57
N ILE A 334 0.95 10.00 -5.30
CA ILE A 334 1.06 9.69 -6.72
C ILE A 334 2.19 8.67 -6.89
N THR A 335 1.93 7.62 -7.65
CA THR A 335 2.94 6.66 -8.11
C THR A 335 2.81 6.51 -9.61
N SER A 336 3.92 6.56 -10.33
CA SER A 336 3.96 6.33 -11.78
C SER A 336 4.75 5.09 -12.14
N THR A 337 4.48 4.56 -13.34
CA THR A 337 5.27 3.49 -13.96
C THR A 337 5.31 3.70 -15.47
N ASP A 338 6.43 3.31 -16.07
CA ASP A 338 6.65 3.18 -17.52
C ASP A 338 6.65 1.69 -17.96
N GLY A 339 6.23 0.80 -17.06
CA GLY A 339 6.07 -0.63 -17.31
C GLY A 339 4.99 -0.93 -18.37
N ASP A 340 5.02 -2.14 -18.91
CA ASP A 340 4.07 -2.54 -19.93
C ASP A 340 2.66 -2.75 -19.35
N VAL A 341 1.69 -2.04 -19.92
CA VAL A 341 0.27 -2.10 -19.53
C VAL A 341 -0.57 -2.93 -20.50
N GLU A 342 0.01 -3.43 -21.59
CA GLU A 342 -0.70 -4.27 -22.55
C GLU A 342 -1.13 -5.59 -21.88
N GLY A 343 -2.44 -5.89 -21.92
CA GLY A 343 -3.02 -7.05 -21.25
C GLY A 343 -3.00 -6.98 -19.71
N ALA A 344 -2.41 -5.95 -19.12
CA ALA A 344 -2.43 -5.74 -17.69
C ALA A 344 -3.85 -5.36 -17.22
N PRO A 345 -4.25 -5.77 -16.01
CA PRO A 345 -5.50 -5.31 -15.43
C PRO A 345 -5.59 -3.77 -15.37
N PRO A 346 -6.79 -3.17 -15.47
CA PRO A 346 -6.96 -1.71 -15.52
C PRO A 346 -6.32 -0.93 -14.35
N PHE A 347 -6.23 -1.56 -13.18
CA PHE A 347 -5.73 -0.95 -11.94
C PHE A 347 -4.37 -1.49 -11.51
N ALA A 348 -3.78 -2.38 -12.30
CA ALA A 348 -2.43 -2.86 -12.04
C ALA A 348 -1.43 -1.74 -12.32
N MET A 349 -0.40 -1.67 -11.47
CA MET A 349 0.81 -0.88 -11.68
C MET A 349 1.94 -1.86 -12.03
N PRO A 350 2.22 -2.09 -13.32
CA PRO A 350 3.32 -2.94 -13.75
C PRO A 350 4.67 -2.43 -13.19
N PRO A 351 5.65 -3.33 -12.97
CA PRO A 351 6.99 -2.90 -12.54
C PRO A 351 7.60 -1.89 -13.52
N PRO A 352 8.26 -0.82 -13.02
CA PRO A 352 8.93 0.14 -13.88
C PRO A 352 10.11 -0.50 -14.61
N ARG A 353 10.37 -0.04 -15.82
CA ARG A 353 11.50 -0.45 -16.66
C ARG A 353 12.63 0.57 -16.63
N GLY A 354 12.31 1.86 -16.60
CA GLY A 354 13.27 2.96 -16.63
C GLY A 354 13.06 3.92 -15.47
N LYS A 355 11.96 4.66 -15.46
CA LYS A 355 11.67 5.69 -14.44
C LYS A 355 10.41 5.38 -13.64
N GLN A 356 10.49 5.67 -12.34
CA GLN A 356 9.35 5.71 -11.43
C GLN A 356 9.40 7.02 -10.64
N VAL A 357 8.25 7.67 -10.51
CA VAL A 357 8.09 8.84 -9.64
C VAL A 357 7.07 8.52 -8.56
N GLU A 358 7.43 8.90 -7.34
CA GLU A 358 6.53 8.91 -6.18
C GLU A 358 6.40 10.33 -5.65
N ILE A 359 5.17 10.77 -5.41
CA ILE A 359 4.88 12.06 -4.78
C ILE A 359 3.99 11.80 -3.59
N GLN A 360 4.29 12.42 -2.46
CA GLN A 360 3.44 12.44 -1.28
C GLN A 360 3.29 13.87 -0.79
N CYS A 361 2.05 14.33 -0.74
CA CYS A 361 1.68 15.64 -0.22
C CYS A 361 0.78 15.47 0.99
N VAL A 362 1.04 16.20 2.07
CA VAL A 362 0.26 16.15 3.30
C VAL A 362 -0.10 17.56 3.78
N THR A 363 -1.38 17.75 4.10
CA THR A 363 -1.87 18.93 4.82
C THR A 363 -2.61 18.48 6.06
N LEU A 364 -2.28 19.06 7.22
CA LEU A 364 -3.01 18.82 8.47
C LEU A 364 -4.04 19.92 8.68
N GLY A 365 -5.26 19.53 9.07
CA GLY A 365 -6.43 20.41 9.06
C GLY A 365 -6.78 20.91 7.65
N GLY A 366 -7.35 22.11 7.60
CA GLY A 366 -7.73 22.76 6.34
C GLY A 366 -9.15 22.43 5.88
N ASP A 367 -9.48 22.89 4.68
CA ASP A 367 -10.78 22.73 4.05
C ASP A 367 -10.95 21.39 3.33
N GLY A 368 -9.87 20.62 3.16
CA GLY A 368 -9.86 19.38 2.38
C GLY A 368 -9.39 19.55 0.95
N SER A 369 -8.54 20.55 0.69
CA SER A 369 -7.84 20.74 -0.56
C SER A 369 -6.32 20.62 -0.37
N ILE A 370 -5.62 20.11 -1.38
CA ILE A 370 -4.17 20.03 -1.42
C ILE A 370 -3.66 20.31 -2.82
N THR A 371 -2.61 21.11 -2.91
CA THR A 371 -1.94 21.43 -4.18
C THR A 371 -0.61 20.70 -4.25
N VAL A 372 -0.43 19.90 -5.29
CA VAL A 372 0.88 19.35 -5.66
C VAL A 372 1.63 20.45 -6.42
N PRO A 373 2.75 20.97 -5.88
CA PRO A 373 3.43 22.12 -6.44
C PRO A 373 4.14 21.75 -7.74
N ALA A 374 4.39 22.78 -8.57
CA ALA A 374 5.07 22.63 -9.85
C ALA A 374 6.43 21.93 -9.72
N GLY A 375 7.15 22.13 -8.61
CA GLY A 375 8.43 21.47 -8.36
C GLY A 375 8.32 19.94 -8.29
N ALA A 376 7.28 19.41 -7.64
CA ALA A 376 7.01 17.98 -7.60
C ALA A 376 6.48 17.46 -8.95
N MET A 377 5.55 18.20 -9.57
CA MET A 377 5.00 17.84 -10.89
C MET A 377 6.04 17.85 -12.01
N LYS A 378 7.07 18.68 -11.89
CA LYS A 378 8.21 18.69 -12.81
C LYS A 378 8.95 17.36 -12.84
N LEU A 379 9.05 16.64 -11.72
CA LEU A 379 9.67 15.31 -11.70
C LEU A 379 8.87 14.29 -12.53
N LEU A 380 7.53 14.35 -12.50
CA LEU A 380 6.68 13.53 -13.36
C LEU A 380 6.90 13.86 -14.84
N GLN A 381 6.97 15.15 -15.19
CA GLN A 381 7.28 15.59 -16.54
C GLN A 381 8.64 15.08 -17.01
N GLU A 382 9.70 15.28 -16.21
CA GLU A 382 11.06 14.85 -16.53
C GLU A 382 11.15 13.33 -16.69
N ALA A 383 10.50 12.57 -15.79
CA ALA A 383 10.43 11.12 -15.91
C ALA A 383 9.72 10.69 -17.19
N HIS A 384 8.56 11.27 -17.53
CA HIS A 384 7.84 10.94 -18.76
C HIS A 384 8.62 11.26 -20.03
N GLN A 385 9.40 12.34 -20.03
CA GLN A 385 10.28 12.69 -21.16
C GLN A 385 11.45 11.73 -21.29
N ALA A 386 11.99 11.23 -20.17
CA ALA A 386 13.10 10.28 -20.16
C ALA A 386 12.66 8.85 -20.50
N SER A 387 11.51 8.44 -19.99
CA SER A 387 10.86 7.16 -20.26
C SER A 387 9.35 7.33 -20.18
N SER A 388 8.65 7.11 -21.29
CA SER A 388 7.22 7.41 -21.39
C SER A 388 6.41 6.66 -20.35
N ILE A 389 5.94 7.38 -19.34
CA ILE A 389 5.01 6.89 -18.32
C ILE A 389 3.78 6.31 -19.01
N THR A 390 3.45 5.07 -18.68
CA THR A 390 2.31 4.32 -19.21
C THR A 390 1.13 4.30 -18.24
N ARG A 391 1.40 4.49 -16.94
CA ARG A 391 0.34 4.59 -15.93
C ARG A 391 0.73 5.42 -14.72
N ILE A 392 -0.25 6.15 -14.20
CA ILE A 392 -0.16 6.89 -12.94
C ILE A 392 -1.33 6.44 -12.06
N ARG A 393 -1.03 6.10 -10.81
CA ARG A 393 -2.02 5.92 -9.76
C ARG A 393 -1.94 7.11 -8.82
N THR A 394 -3.07 7.78 -8.60
CA THR A 394 -3.19 8.87 -7.64
C THR A 394 -4.21 8.50 -6.58
N ALA A 395 -3.83 8.63 -5.32
CA ALA A 395 -4.73 8.50 -4.18
C ALA A 395 -4.97 9.89 -3.60
N PHE A 396 -6.24 10.27 -3.43
CA PHE A 396 -6.65 11.37 -2.56
C PHE A 396 -7.31 10.78 -1.33
N MET A 397 -6.87 11.20 -0.15
CA MET A 397 -7.15 10.52 1.11
C MET A 397 -7.50 11.51 2.22
N ARG A 398 -8.42 11.10 3.10
CA ARG A 398 -8.89 11.84 4.28
C ARG A 398 -8.65 10.96 5.50
N GLU A 399 -7.72 11.38 6.35
CA GLU A 399 -7.10 10.49 7.34
C GLU A 399 -7.09 11.08 8.75
N GLY A 400 -7.18 10.20 9.74
CA GLY A 400 -6.56 10.37 11.05
C GLY A 400 -5.07 10.08 10.95
N VAL A 401 -4.26 10.78 11.73
CA VAL A 401 -2.79 10.69 11.67
C VAL A 401 -2.24 10.49 13.07
N ALA A 402 -1.46 9.42 13.26
CA ALA A 402 -0.56 9.28 14.40
C ALA A 402 0.87 9.15 13.90
N SER A 403 1.82 9.57 14.73
CA SER A 403 3.24 9.46 14.41
C SER A 403 3.99 9.08 15.65
N ALA A 404 4.89 8.11 15.51
CA ALA A 404 5.84 7.77 16.55
C ALA A 404 7.24 7.79 15.97
N THR A 405 8.17 8.22 16.81
CA THR A 405 9.52 8.53 16.40
C THR A 405 10.44 7.93 17.46
N ASN A 406 11.44 7.16 17.03
CA ASN A 406 12.37 6.57 17.98
C ASN A 406 13.12 7.67 18.75
N PRO A 407 13.53 7.42 20.00
CA PRO A 407 14.42 8.34 20.70
C PRO A 407 15.79 8.48 20.00
N GLU A 408 16.30 7.37 19.44
CA GLU A 408 17.57 7.24 18.70
C GLU A 408 17.40 6.30 17.48
N PRO A 409 18.23 6.38 16.41
CA PRO A 409 19.36 7.30 16.22
C PRO A 409 18.92 8.76 15.99
N GLN A 410 19.89 9.69 15.90
CA GLN A 410 19.66 11.06 15.43
C GLN A 410 20.18 11.24 14.00
N PRO A 411 19.36 11.77 13.06
CA PRO A 411 17.94 12.05 13.17
C PRO A 411 17.13 10.79 13.35
N ARG A 412 15.96 11.00 13.93
CA ARG A 412 15.10 9.94 14.39
C ARG A 412 14.36 9.27 13.24
N ASN A 413 14.28 7.94 13.32
CA ASN A 413 13.38 7.17 12.48
C ASN A 413 11.95 7.44 12.91
N THR A 414 11.05 7.67 11.95
CA THR A 414 9.63 7.97 12.21
C THR A 414 8.73 7.00 11.46
N VAL A 415 7.67 6.56 12.14
CA VAL A 415 6.54 5.83 11.58
C VAL A 415 5.32 6.72 11.61
N HIS A 416 4.62 6.82 10.48
CA HIS A 416 3.32 7.47 10.38
C HIS A 416 2.23 6.41 10.21
N VAL A 417 1.17 6.49 11.01
CA VAL A 417 -0.04 5.69 10.84
C VAL A 417 -1.14 6.60 10.31
N LEU A 418 -1.77 6.18 9.23
CA LEU A 418 -2.86 6.85 8.54
C LEU A 418 -4.09 5.94 8.55
N ALA A 419 -5.23 6.45 9.02
CA ALA A 419 -6.47 5.69 9.08
C ALA A 419 -7.67 6.51 8.55
N GLY A 420 -8.43 5.99 7.59
CA GLY A 420 -9.57 6.72 7.03
C GLY A 420 -10.05 6.22 5.67
N HIS A 421 -10.36 7.17 4.77
CA HIS A 421 -10.95 6.88 3.47
C HIS A 421 -10.07 7.41 2.33
N GLY A 422 -10.08 6.69 1.20
CA GLY A 422 -9.34 7.06 0.00
C GLY A 422 -10.10 6.83 -1.30
N ILE A 423 -9.83 7.68 -2.29
CA ILE A 423 -10.26 7.48 -3.67
C ILE A 423 -9.02 7.37 -4.55
N LEU A 424 -8.91 6.27 -5.31
CA LEU A 424 -7.87 6.06 -6.30
C LEU A 424 -8.35 6.50 -7.69
N GLY A 425 -7.51 7.23 -8.41
CA GLY A 425 -7.63 7.47 -9.84
C GLY A 425 -6.45 6.88 -10.60
N PHE A 426 -6.70 6.50 -11.85
CA PHE A 426 -5.69 5.94 -12.75
C PHE A 426 -5.66 6.74 -14.05
N THR A 427 -4.49 7.26 -14.40
CA THR A 427 -4.23 7.93 -15.69
C THR A 427 -3.40 7.00 -16.57
N SER A 428 -3.76 6.85 -17.84
CA SER A 428 -2.95 6.16 -18.87
C SER A 428 -2.67 7.18 -19.98
N PRO A 429 -1.50 7.84 -19.96
CA PRO A 429 -1.15 8.95 -20.86
C PRO A 429 -1.17 8.63 -22.36
#